data_AF-A0A5K1F7K1-F1
#
_entry.id   AF-A0A5K1F7K1-F1
#
_cell.length_a   1.000
_cell.length_b   1.000
_cell.length_c   1.000
_cell.angle_alpha   90.00
_cell.angle_beta   90.00
_cell.angle_gamma   90.00
#
_symmetry.space_group_name_H-M   'P 1'
#
loop_
_entity.id
_entity.type
_entity.pdbx_description
1 polymer ?
#
loop_
_entity_poly.entity_id
_entity_poly.type
_entity_poly.pdbx_seq_one_letter_code
_entity_poly.pdbx_strand_id
1 'polypeptide(L)'
;MALSSGSSAIIVCVLTCSILLLPVMSESSCYTTIFSFGDSLADTGNYLLSGAASFPAVTFLPYGETSFHHPTGRFCNGRLIIDFM
;
A
#
# COMPACT_ATOMS: atom_id res chain seq x y z
N MET A 1 -26.42 26.05 43.94
CA MET A 1 -26.77 26.87 42.76
C MET A 1 -27.17 25.89 41.66
N ALA A 2 -28.47 25.59 41.56
CA ALA A 2 -28.97 24.57 40.64
C ALA A 2 -28.90 25.10 39.21
N LEU A 3 -28.13 24.43 38.35
CA LEU A 3 -28.15 24.67 36.91
C LEU A 3 -29.60 24.54 36.44
N SER A 4 -30.14 25.57 35.80
CA SER A 4 -31.49 25.54 35.24
C SER A 4 -31.64 24.35 34.28
N SER A 5 -32.83 23.76 34.16
CA SER A 5 -33.06 22.59 33.29
C SER A 5 -32.64 22.81 31.83
N GLY A 6 -32.63 24.05 31.35
CA GLY A 6 -32.10 24.41 30.04
C GLY A 6 -30.58 24.32 29.95
N SER A 7 -29.86 24.65 31.02
CA SER A 7 -28.39 24.62 31.05
C SER A 7 -27.84 23.20 31.03
N SER A 8 -28.49 22.25 31.71
CA SER A 8 -28.09 20.85 31.72
C SER A 8 -28.33 20.15 30.37
N ALA A 9 -29.44 20.47 29.69
CA ALA A 9 -29.74 19.93 28.37
C ALA A 9 -28.68 20.34 27.33
N ILE A 10 -28.24 21.59 27.37
CA ILE A 10 -27.18 22.11 26.46
C ILE A 10 -25.87 21.35 26.69
N ILE A 11 -25.47 21.14 27.95
CA ILE A 11 -24.24 20.42 28.28
C ILE A 11 -24.30 18.97 27.77
N VAL A 12 -25.42 18.28 27.96
CA VAL A 12 -25.61 16.90 27.45
C VAL A 12 -25.55 16.89 25.92
N CYS A 13 -26.15 17.87 25.25
CA CYS A 13 -26.12 18.00 23.79
C CYS A 13 -24.69 18.25 23.26
N VAL A 14 -23.92 19.12 23.91
CA VAL A 14 -22.52 19.40 23.53
C VAL A 14 -21.62 18.18 23.76
N LEU A 15 -21.80 17.46 24.87
CA LEU A 15 -21.03 16.26 25.17
C LEU A 15 -21.36 15.12 24.20
N THR A 16 -22.64 14.90 23.90
CA THR A 16 -23.06 13.90 22.91
C THR A 16 -22.58 14.25 21.50
N CYS A 17 -22.68 15.51 21.08
CA CYS A 17 -22.14 15.98 19.81
C CYS A 17 -20.62 15.77 19.72
N SER A 18 -19.88 16.16 20.77
CA SER A 18 -18.43 15.97 20.85
C SER A 18 -18.04 14.50 20.76
N ILE A 19 -18.74 13.61 21.48
CA ILE A 19 -18.47 12.16 21.46
C ILE A 19 -18.76 11.55 20.08
N LEU A 20 -19.82 11.99 19.41
CA LEU A 20 -20.21 11.52 18.08
C LEU A 20 -19.31 12.05 16.95
N LEU A 21 -18.61 13.17 17.17
CA LEU A 21 -17.70 13.78 16.20
C LEU A 21 -16.25 13.26 16.30
N LEU A 22 -15.87 12.59 17.40
CA LEU A 22 -14.53 12.01 17.60
C LEU A 22 -14.09 10.97 16.53
N PRO A 23 -14.95 10.11 15.93
CA PRO A 23 -14.49 9.11 14.98
C PRO A 23 -14.27 9.63 13.54
N VAL A 24 -14.47 10.93 13.26
CA VAL A 24 -14.32 11.51 11.91
C VAL A 24 -12.86 11.80 11.52
N MET A 25 -11.92 11.76 12.48
CA MET A 25 -10.51 12.05 12.21
C MET A 25 -9.66 10.77 12.09
N SER A 26 -10.12 9.80 11.30
CA SER A 26 -9.21 8.78 10.79
C SER A 26 -8.57 9.36 9.53
N GLU A 27 -7.37 9.93 9.68
CA GLU A 27 -6.54 10.20 8.51
C GLU A 27 -6.10 8.86 7.93
N SER A 28 -6.78 8.41 6.88
CA SER A 28 -6.25 7.41 5.96
C SER A 28 -5.09 8.07 5.22
N SER A 29 -3.92 8.14 5.86
CA SER A 29 -2.72 8.65 5.23
C SER A 29 -2.33 7.67 4.12
N CYS A 30 -2.55 8.07 2.88
CA CYS A 30 -2.14 7.30 1.71
C CYS A 30 -0.62 7.42 1.58
N TYR A 31 0.07 6.28 1.52
CA TYR A 31 1.48 6.27 1.15
C TYR A 31 1.63 6.69 -0.31
N THR A 32 2.50 7.66 -0.56
CA THR A 32 2.81 8.14 -1.92
C THR A 32 3.95 7.35 -2.56
N THR A 33 4.65 6.51 -1.80
CA THR A 33 5.83 5.78 -2.26
C THR A 33 6.02 4.50 -1.46
N ILE A 34 6.49 3.44 -2.13
CA ILE A 34 6.85 2.16 -1.52
C ILE A 34 8.32 1.88 -1.83
N PHE A 35 9.09 1.51 -0.81
CA PHE A 35 10.43 0.96 -0.96
C PHE A 35 10.36 -0.55 -0.72
N SER A 36 10.68 -1.34 -1.74
CA SER A 36 10.62 -2.80 -1.66
C SER A 36 12.03 -3.38 -1.57
N PHE A 37 12.25 -4.21 -0.55
CA PHE A 37 13.50 -4.95 -0.33
C PHE A 37 13.19 -6.44 -0.34
N GLY A 38 14.13 -7.25 -0.84
CA GLY A 38 13.97 -8.70 -0.85
C GLY A 38 14.86 -9.36 -1.88
N ASP A 39 14.40 -10.52 -2.31
CA ASP A 39 15.04 -11.35 -3.34
C ASP A 39 14.26 -11.28 -4.67
N SER A 40 14.39 -12.32 -5.48
CA SER A 40 13.66 -12.55 -6.72
C SER A 40 12.15 -12.23 -6.70
N LEU A 41 11.45 -12.41 -5.58
CA LEU A 41 10.00 -12.14 -5.47
C LEU A 41 9.66 -10.66 -5.39
N ALA A 42 10.61 -9.83 -4.95
CA ALA A 42 10.49 -8.38 -4.88
C ALA A 42 11.23 -7.67 -6.03
N ASP A 43 12.11 -8.39 -6.73
CA ASP A 43 12.99 -7.83 -7.74
C ASP A 43 12.28 -7.55 -9.08
N THR A 44 12.11 -6.27 -9.39
CA THR A 44 11.48 -5.80 -10.63
C THR A 44 12.46 -5.63 -11.80
N GLY A 45 13.74 -6.00 -11.63
CA GLY A 45 14.75 -5.95 -12.71
C GLY A 45 16.18 -5.62 -12.26
N ASN A 46 16.47 -5.51 -10.96
CA ASN A 46 17.81 -5.28 -10.44
C ASN A 46 18.77 -6.43 -10.79
N TYR A 47 18.31 -7.68 -10.76
CA TYR A 47 19.12 -8.84 -11.16
C TYR A 47 19.49 -8.78 -12.64
N LEU A 48 18.60 -8.26 -13.50
CA LEU A 48 18.89 -8.05 -14.92
C LEU A 48 20.13 -7.16 -15.13
N LEU A 49 20.29 -6.14 -14.28
CA LEU A 49 21.39 -5.19 -14.36
C LEU A 49 22.68 -5.68 -13.69
N SER A 50 22.56 -6.47 -12.62
CA SER A 50 23.68 -6.79 -11.72
C SER A 50 24.22 -8.22 -11.85
N GLY A 51 23.38 -9.20 -12.20
CA GLY A 51 23.71 -10.63 -12.09
C GLY A 51 23.36 -11.48 -13.30
N ALA A 52 22.55 -10.98 -14.24
CA ALA A 52 22.06 -11.77 -15.37
C ALA A 52 23.17 -12.31 -16.30
N ALA A 53 24.37 -11.72 -16.29
CA ALA A 53 25.51 -12.28 -17.02
C ALA A 53 25.90 -13.69 -16.53
N SER A 54 25.74 -13.95 -15.23
CA SER A 54 26.04 -15.26 -14.62
C SER A 54 24.90 -16.26 -14.78
N PHE A 55 23.65 -15.78 -14.79
CA PHE A 55 22.46 -16.61 -15.00
C PHE A 55 21.40 -15.83 -15.79
N PRO A 56 21.38 -15.96 -17.12
CA PRO A 56 20.55 -15.11 -17.97
C PRO A 56 19.09 -15.59 -18.09
N ALA A 57 18.59 -16.47 -17.22
CA ALA A 57 17.25 -17.07 -17.40
C ALA A 57 16.14 -16.02 -17.55
N VAL A 58 16.18 -14.94 -16.76
CA VAL A 58 15.20 -13.86 -16.77
C VAL A 58 15.19 -13.01 -18.05
N THR A 59 16.18 -13.21 -18.95
CA THR A 59 16.26 -12.52 -20.25
C THR A 59 15.52 -13.27 -21.37
N PHE A 60 14.88 -14.40 -21.06
CA PHE A 60 14.15 -15.23 -22.02
C PHE A 60 12.72 -15.49 -21.54
N LEU A 61 11.84 -15.88 -22.46
CA LEU A 61 10.55 -16.45 -22.10
C LEU A 61 10.78 -17.75 -21.31
N PRO A 62 9.93 -18.08 -20.33
CA PRO A 62 8.57 -17.56 -20.13
C PRO A 62 8.46 -16.32 -19.22
N TYR A 63 9.57 -15.78 -18.72
CA TYR A 63 9.55 -14.63 -17.83
C TYR A 63 8.93 -13.41 -18.53
N GLY A 64 7.83 -12.88 -18.00
CA GLY A 64 7.02 -11.82 -18.63
C GLY A 64 5.99 -12.24 -19.69
N GLU A 65 5.86 -13.53 -20.03
CA GLU A 65 4.93 -14.04 -21.05
C GLU A 65 3.45 -13.67 -20.82
N THR A 66 2.93 -13.77 -19.59
CA THR A 66 1.49 -13.68 -19.32
C THR A 66 0.94 -12.25 -19.19
N SER A 67 1.80 -11.27 -18.89
CA SER A 67 1.37 -9.87 -18.65
C SER A 67 2.03 -8.87 -19.60
N PHE A 68 3.30 -9.06 -19.93
CA PHE A 68 4.10 -8.10 -20.71
C PHE A 68 4.37 -8.59 -22.13
N HIS A 69 4.31 -9.92 -22.36
CA HIS A 69 4.57 -10.60 -23.63
C HIS A 69 6.01 -10.42 -24.14
N HIS A 70 6.95 -10.12 -23.24
CA HIS A 70 8.39 -10.11 -23.50
C HIS A 70 9.16 -10.34 -22.19
N PRO A 71 10.44 -10.78 -22.25
CA PRO A 71 11.32 -10.85 -21.08
C PRO A 71 11.41 -9.51 -20.34
N THR A 72 11.19 -9.54 -19.04
CA THR A 72 11.19 -8.33 -18.19
C THR A 72 12.37 -8.26 -17.23
N GLY A 73 13.16 -9.32 -17.08
CA GLY A 73 14.17 -9.41 -16.03
C GLY A 73 13.64 -9.81 -14.66
N ARG A 74 12.33 -10.08 -14.55
CA ARG A 74 11.66 -10.53 -13.32
C ARG A 74 11.63 -12.05 -13.26
N PHE A 75 11.75 -12.63 -12.06
CA PHE A 75 11.60 -14.07 -11.83
C PHE A 75 10.12 -14.52 -11.79
N CYS A 76 9.29 -14.00 -12.70
CA CYS A 76 7.88 -14.37 -12.86
C CYS A 76 7.46 -14.26 -14.33
N ASN A 77 6.47 -15.03 -14.76
CA ASN A 77 5.87 -14.91 -16.10
C ASN A 77 5.00 -13.65 -16.25
N GLY A 78 4.71 -12.94 -15.16
CA GLY A 78 3.86 -11.75 -15.18
C GLY A 78 4.25 -10.75 -14.10
N ARG A 79 3.24 -10.20 -13.43
CA ARG A 79 3.41 -9.23 -12.34
C ARG A 79 3.88 -9.89 -11.04
N LEU A 80 4.65 -9.15 -10.25
CA LEU A 80 5.01 -9.50 -8.88
C LEU A 80 3.96 -8.95 -7.91
N ILE A 81 3.96 -9.41 -6.66
CA ILE A 81 3.00 -8.94 -5.64
C ILE A 81 3.06 -7.42 -5.45
N ILE A 82 4.25 -6.84 -5.58
CA ILE A 82 4.49 -5.39 -5.45
C ILE A 82 3.81 -4.56 -6.54
N ASP A 83 3.44 -5.15 -7.69
CA ASP A 83 2.74 -4.43 -8.75
C ASP A 83 1.24 -4.22 -8.44
N PHE A 84 0.73 -4.81 -7.36
CA PHE A 84 -0.68 -4.73 -6.95
C PHE A 84 -0.89 -3.93 -5.66
N MET A 85 0.18 -3.35 -5.09
CA MET A 85 0.13 -2.56 -3.86
C MET A 85 -0.13 -1.08 -4.12
#